data_AF-A0A7V5VUV1-F1
#
_entry.id   AF-A0A7V5VUV1-F1
#
_cell.length_a   1.000
_cell.length_b   1.000
_cell.length_c   1.000
_cell.angle_alpha   90.00
_cell.angle_beta   90.00
_cell.angle_gamma   90.00
#
_symmetry.space_group_name_H-M   'P 1'
#
loop_
_entity.id
_entity.type
_entity.pdbx_description
1 polymer ?
#
loop_
_entity_poly.entity_id
_entity_poly.type
_entity_poly.pdbx_seq_one_letter_code
_entity_poly.pdbx_strand_id
1 'polypeptide(L)'
;MSSPMCCGRFWAKLSVGTLLSCIAAVGMPPEIEPLLPLPTIELAPGERFGSATVLLRNRGSEPVHILQAQPSCWCVTVQLTQAVIEPDSVVLLRLWVNRQGLSTDTLQWVECRLVSTACNSPLNLRIPVRVRN
;
A
#
# COMPACT_ATOMS: atom_id res chain seq x y z
N MET A 1 5.88 7.63 20.83
CA MET A 1 5.42 7.13 19.52
C MET A 1 4.58 5.89 19.79
N SER A 2 3.27 6.07 19.84
CA SER A 2 2.29 5.03 20.10
C SER A 2 1.94 4.34 18.78
N SER A 3 2.35 3.08 18.62
CA SER A 3 1.82 2.23 17.55
C SER A 3 0.31 2.11 17.72
N PRO A 4 -0.51 2.22 16.67
CA PRO A 4 -1.92 1.85 16.77
C PRO A 4 -1.96 0.36 17.14
N MET A 5 -2.51 0.07 18.32
CA MET A 5 -2.79 -1.29 18.75
C MET A 5 -3.88 -1.83 17.82
N CYS A 6 -3.50 -2.56 16.77
CA CYS A 6 -4.41 -3.42 16.03
C CYS A 6 -4.97 -4.44 17.01
N CYS A 7 -6.16 -4.11 17.54
CA CYS A 7 -6.67 -4.66 18.78
C CYS A 7 -6.79 -6.18 18.68
N GLY A 8 -6.01 -6.88 19.49
CA GLY A 8 -6.14 -8.33 19.65
C GLY A 8 -7.53 -8.67 20.16
N ARG A 9 -8.23 -9.53 19.41
CA ARG A 9 -9.49 -10.22 19.75
C ARG A 9 -9.86 -10.13 21.25
N PHE A 10 -10.76 -9.20 21.57
CA PHE A 10 -11.42 -9.18 22.88
C PHE A 10 -12.43 -10.34 22.94
N TRP A 11 -12.04 -11.44 23.58
CA TRP A 11 -12.99 -12.47 24.02
C TRP A 11 -13.75 -11.94 25.25
N ALA A 12 -14.86 -11.25 25.02
CA ALA A 12 -15.78 -10.88 26.10
C ALA A 12 -16.57 -12.13 26.53
N LYS A 13 -16.31 -12.61 27.75
CA LYS A 13 -17.20 -13.57 28.43
C LYS A 13 -18.52 -12.84 28.71
N LEU A 14 -19.58 -13.26 28.03
CA LEU A 14 -20.93 -12.73 28.20
C LEU A 14 -21.49 -13.18 29.56
N SER A 15 -21.58 -12.28 30.53
CA SER A 15 -22.48 -12.43 31.68
C SER A 15 -23.79 -11.71 31.37
N VAL A 16 -24.88 -12.47 31.49
CA VAL A 16 -26.25 -12.07 31.17
C VAL A 16 -26.70 -10.97 32.13
N GLY A 17 -26.98 -9.78 31.60
CA GLY A 17 -27.64 -8.71 32.36
C GLY A 17 -27.54 -7.37 31.66
N THR A 18 -28.70 -6.77 31.37
CA THR A 18 -28.93 -5.38 30.89
C THR A 18 -28.86 -5.14 29.38
N LEU A 19 -30.06 -5.02 28.78
CA LEU A 19 -30.36 -4.46 27.46
C LEU A 19 -30.08 -2.94 27.47
N LEU A 20 -28.84 -2.54 27.17
CA LEU A 20 -28.54 -1.21 26.66
C LEU A 20 -27.78 -1.39 25.35
N SER A 21 -28.44 -1.09 24.25
CA SER A 21 -27.92 -1.20 22.88
C SER A 21 -26.83 -0.15 22.64
N CYS A 22 -25.66 -0.35 23.21
CA CYS A 22 -24.44 0.24 22.72
C CYS A 22 -24.11 -0.49 21.42
N ILE A 23 -24.61 0.00 20.29
CA ILE A 23 -23.92 -0.20 19.01
C ILE A 23 -22.59 0.54 19.21
N ALA A 24 -21.61 -0.12 19.84
CA ALA A 24 -20.25 0.34 19.78
C ALA A 24 -19.95 0.41 18.28
N ALA A 25 -19.76 1.61 17.75
CA ALA A 25 -19.23 1.78 16.41
C ALA A 25 -17.88 1.07 16.42
N VAL A 26 -17.86 -0.18 15.95
CA VAL A 26 -16.63 -0.95 15.81
C VAL A 26 -15.90 -0.26 14.68
N GLY A 27 -15.03 0.69 15.03
CA GLY A 27 -14.14 1.34 14.08
C GLY A 27 -13.38 0.26 13.33
N MET A 28 -13.47 0.26 12.01
CA MET A 28 -12.71 -0.67 11.19
C MET A 28 -11.24 -0.29 11.33
N PRO A 29 -10.35 -1.25 11.62
CA PRO A 29 -8.93 -0.97 11.79
C PRO A 29 -8.37 -0.30 10.52
N PRO A 30 -7.39 0.62 10.66
CA PRO A 30 -6.72 1.22 9.51
C PRO A 30 -6.08 0.14 8.64
N GLU A 31 -6.49 0.04 7.38
CA GLU A 31 -5.99 -0.95 6.42
C GLU A 31 -5.78 -0.30 5.06
N ILE A 32 -4.60 -0.48 4.45
CA ILE A 32 -4.32 0.01 3.09
C ILE A 32 -4.47 -1.14 2.10
N GLU A 33 -5.17 -0.91 0.99
CA GLU A 33 -5.14 -1.83 -0.13
C GLU A 33 -4.76 -1.13 -1.45
N PRO A 34 -4.08 -1.82 -2.37
CA PRO A 34 -3.98 -1.37 -3.74
C PRO A 34 -5.29 -1.64 -4.48
N LEU A 35 -5.74 -0.67 -5.29
CA LEU A 35 -6.83 -0.93 -6.23
C LEU A 35 -6.31 -1.80 -7.39
N LEU A 36 -7.06 -2.85 -7.69
CA LEU A 36 -6.73 -3.83 -8.72
C LEU A 36 -7.47 -3.52 -10.04
N PRO A 37 -6.88 -3.85 -11.20
CA PRO A 37 -5.55 -4.50 -11.37
C PRO A 37 -4.39 -3.53 -11.10
N LEU A 38 -3.27 -4.07 -10.63
CA LEU A 38 -2.03 -3.28 -10.54
C LEU A 38 -1.55 -2.91 -11.95
N PRO A 39 -1.01 -1.70 -12.15
CA PRO A 39 -0.51 -1.27 -13.45
C PRO A 39 0.78 -2.04 -13.83
N THR A 40 0.99 -2.20 -15.14
CA THR A 40 2.28 -2.64 -15.69
C THR A 40 3.09 -1.44 -16.12
N ILE A 41 4.36 -1.38 -15.74
CA ILE A 41 5.30 -0.39 -16.27
C ILE A 41 5.78 -0.90 -17.63
N GLU A 42 5.47 -0.18 -18.69
CA GLU A 42 5.96 -0.49 -20.04
C GLU A 42 7.21 0.35 -20.33
N LEU A 43 8.23 -0.29 -20.90
CA LEU A 43 9.45 0.34 -21.38
C LEU A 43 9.60 0.02 -22.87
N ALA A 44 9.40 1.03 -23.72
CA ALA A 44 9.57 0.90 -25.17
C ALA A 44 11.06 0.80 -25.57
N PRO A 45 11.36 0.36 -26.80
CA PRO A 45 12.73 0.35 -27.31
C PRO A 45 13.35 1.75 -27.24
N GLY A 46 14.54 1.86 -26.65
CA GLY A 46 15.26 3.13 -26.47
C GLY A 46 14.85 3.95 -25.25
N GLU A 47 13.76 3.63 -24.55
CA GLU A 47 13.38 4.33 -23.32
C GLU A 47 14.33 4.01 -22.16
N ARG A 48 14.76 5.04 -21.45
CA ARG A 48 15.61 4.91 -20.25
C ARG A 48 14.81 4.75 -18.98
N PHE A 49 13.59 5.27 -18.95
CA PHE A 49 12.73 5.28 -17.78
C PHE A 49 11.30 4.89 -18.16
N GLY A 50 10.66 4.11 -17.29
CA GLY A 50 9.23 3.80 -17.36
C GLY A 50 8.57 4.24 -16.06
N SER A 51 7.25 4.46 -16.07
CA SER A 51 6.53 4.83 -14.86
C SER A 51 5.13 4.22 -14.79
N ALA A 52 4.62 4.06 -13.58
CA ALA A 52 3.24 3.68 -13.32
C ALA A 52 2.72 4.36 -12.06
N THR A 53 1.39 4.44 -11.94
CA THR A 53 0.72 4.96 -10.75
C THR A 53 -0.15 3.86 -10.14
N VAL A 54 0.16 3.48 -8.91
CA VAL A 54 -0.67 2.58 -8.10
C VAL A 54 -1.61 3.42 -7.26
N LEU A 55 -2.89 3.05 -7.26
CA LEU A 55 -3.89 3.67 -6.40
C LEU A 55 -3.95 2.91 -5.07
N LEU A 56 -3.81 3.61 -3.96
CA LEU A 56 -3.92 3.05 -2.62
C LEU A 56 -5.17 3.59 -1.94
N ARG A 57 -6.01 2.72 -1.38
CA ARG A 57 -7.21 3.07 -0.64
C ARG A 57 -7.05 2.70 0.83
N ASN A 58 -7.54 3.56 1.72
CA ASN A 58 -7.75 3.22 3.12
C ASN A 58 -9.15 2.64 3.31
N ARG A 59 -9.25 1.40 3.78
CA ARG A 59 -10.52 0.70 4.11
C ARG A 59 -10.93 0.84 5.57
N GLY A 60 -10.06 1.38 6.42
CA GLY A 60 -10.35 1.60 7.83
C GLY A 60 -11.15 2.88 8.07
N SER A 61 -11.59 3.05 9.31
CA SER A 61 -12.28 4.27 9.75
C SER A 61 -11.34 5.32 10.35
N GLU A 62 -10.04 5.06 10.40
CA GLU A 62 -9.01 5.96 10.92
C GLU A 62 -8.01 6.34 9.82
N PRO A 63 -7.43 7.57 9.84
CA PRO A 63 -6.41 7.97 8.88
C PRO A 63 -5.17 7.07 8.95
N VAL A 64 -4.62 6.74 7.78
CA VAL A 64 -3.36 5.98 7.69
C VAL A 64 -2.20 6.90 7.35
N HIS A 65 -1.22 6.95 8.24
CA HIS A 65 0.06 7.61 7.99
C HIS A 65 1.04 6.65 7.31
N ILE A 66 1.53 7.03 6.14
CA ILE A 66 2.65 6.38 5.46
C ILE A 66 3.95 6.90 6.07
N LEU A 67 4.72 5.98 6.64
CA LEU A 67 5.97 6.29 7.32
C LEU A 67 7.16 6.16 6.38
N GLN A 68 7.09 5.20 5.45
CA GLN A 68 8.18 4.95 4.52
C GLN A 68 7.70 4.20 3.27
N ALA A 69 8.31 4.50 2.13
CA ALA A 69 8.24 3.68 0.92
C ALA A 69 9.66 3.28 0.51
N GLN A 70 9.94 1.97 0.53
CA GLN A 70 11.26 1.42 0.23
C GLN A 70 11.21 0.59 -1.06
N PRO A 71 11.89 1.00 -2.14
CA PRO A 71 12.06 0.15 -3.31
C PRO A 71 13.00 -1.03 -3.02
N SER A 72 12.82 -2.16 -3.72
CA SER A 72 13.69 -3.34 -3.57
C SER A 72 15.02 -3.24 -4.33
N CYS A 73 15.13 -2.35 -5.32
CA CYS A 73 16.34 -2.09 -6.10
C CYS A 73 16.62 -0.59 -6.16
N TRP A 74 17.87 -0.22 -6.43
CA TRP A 74 18.26 1.15 -6.78
C TRP A 74 17.58 1.65 -8.07
N CYS A 75 17.11 0.71 -8.89
CA CYS A 75 16.50 0.94 -10.18
C CYS A 75 15.09 1.53 -10.10
N VAL A 76 14.46 1.51 -8.92
CA VAL A 76 13.09 2.01 -8.71
C VAL A 76 13.14 3.25 -7.84
N THR A 77 12.42 4.28 -8.25
CA THR A 77 12.10 5.45 -7.42
C THR A 77 10.61 5.42 -7.10
N VAL A 78 10.27 5.67 -5.84
CA VAL A 78 8.89 5.69 -5.37
C VAL A 78 8.58 7.07 -4.80
N GLN A 79 7.48 7.67 -5.25
CA GLN A 79 7.00 8.95 -4.75
C GLN A 79 5.54 8.80 -4.31
N LEU A 80 5.28 9.23 -3.07
CA LEU A 80 3.95 9.41 -2.54
C LEU A 80 3.46 10.82 -2.86
N THR A 81 2.23 10.97 -3.34
CA THR A 81 1.64 12.32 -3.47
C THR A 81 1.25 12.90 -2.13
N GLN A 82 0.89 12.06 -1.16
CA GLN A 82 0.46 12.42 0.19
C GLN A 82 0.95 11.36 1.18
N ALA A 83 1.34 11.79 2.38
CA ALA A 83 1.79 10.91 3.45
C ALA A 83 0.66 10.42 4.37
N VAL A 84 -0.56 10.95 4.22
CA VAL A 84 -1.75 10.57 4.99
C VAL A 84 -2.85 10.15 4.02
N ILE A 85 -3.51 9.03 4.32
CA ILE A 85 -4.65 8.51 3.57
C ILE A 85 -5.86 8.54 4.49
N GLU A 86 -6.76 9.49 4.25
CA GLU A 86 -8.01 9.61 5.00
C GLU A 86 -8.92 8.39 4.79
N PRO A 87 -9.83 8.07 5.73
CA PRO A 87 -10.82 7.01 5.57
C PRO A 87 -11.56 7.12 4.22
N ASP A 88 -11.73 5.98 3.54
CA ASP A 88 -12.38 5.87 2.22
C ASP A 88 -11.77 6.71 1.09
N SER A 89 -10.64 7.38 1.33
CA SER A 89 -9.93 8.14 0.31
C SER A 89 -8.95 7.27 -0.47
N VAL A 90 -8.54 7.79 -1.64
CA VAL A 90 -7.55 7.16 -2.52
C VAL A 90 -6.38 8.11 -2.72
N VAL A 91 -5.16 7.60 -2.59
CA VAL A 91 -3.92 8.33 -2.89
C VAL A 91 -3.14 7.66 -4.01
N LEU A 92 -2.26 8.44 -4.63
CA LEU A 92 -1.41 8.00 -5.73
C LEU A 92 -0.01 7.66 -5.23
N LEU A 93 0.42 6.43 -5.48
CA LEU A 93 1.80 6.00 -5.35
C LEU A 93 2.42 5.93 -6.75
N ARG A 94 3.30 6.85 -7.07
CA ARG A 94 3.97 6.89 -8.36
C ARG A 94 5.30 6.14 -8.28
N LEU A 95 5.53 5.25 -9.24
CA LEU A 95 6.77 4.49 -9.38
C LEU A 95 7.44 4.88 -10.70
N TRP A 96 8.76 5.01 -10.67
CA TRP A 96 9.60 5.11 -11.85
C TRP A 96 10.65 4.02 -11.80
N VAL A 97 10.98 3.49 -12.96
CA VAL A 97 11.99 2.46 -13.12
C VAL A 97 13.02 2.93 -14.12
N ASN A 98 14.30 2.88 -13.75
CA ASN A 98 15.43 3.06 -14.63
C ASN A 98 15.80 1.73 -15.29
N ARG A 99 15.75 1.68 -16.62
CA ARG A 99 16.07 0.50 -17.43
C ARG A 99 17.47 -0.06 -17.16
N GLN A 100 18.44 0.78 -16.77
CA GLN A 100 19.81 0.33 -16.50
C GLN A 100 19.92 -0.65 -15.33
N GLY A 101 18.96 -0.65 -14.41
CA GLY A 101 18.97 -1.57 -13.28
C GLY A 101 18.03 -2.77 -13.44
N LEU A 102 17.49 -2.97 -14.65
CA LEU A 102 16.64 -4.10 -14.99
C LEU A 102 17.45 -5.23 -15.63
N SER A 103 16.95 -6.47 -15.49
CA SER A 103 17.46 -7.60 -16.28
C SER A 103 17.09 -7.43 -17.75
N THR A 104 17.71 -8.25 -18.60
CA THR A 104 17.41 -8.34 -20.04
C THR A 104 16.07 -9.02 -20.34
N ASP A 105 15.35 -9.48 -19.32
CA ASP A 105 14.07 -10.18 -19.49
C ASP A 105 12.97 -9.23 -19.95
N THR A 106 12.14 -9.69 -20.89
CA THR A 106 11.01 -8.93 -21.44
C THR A 106 9.94 -8.64 -20.38
N LEU A 107 9.81 -9.49 -19.35
CA LEU A 107 8.88 -9.29 -18.24
C LEU A 107 9.56 -9.66 -16.93
N GLN A 108 9.59 -8.70 -16.00
CA GLN A 108 10.16 -8.87 -14.67
C GLN A 108 9.33 -8.12 -13.63
N TRP A 109 9.60 -8.36 -12.35
CA TRP A 109 8.84 -7.77 -11.26
C TRP A 109 9.74 -6.88 -10.41
N VAL A 110 9.28 -5.68 -10.11
CA VAL A 110 9.90 -4.81 -9.11
C VAL A 110 9.04 -4.77 -7.86
N GLU A 111 9.67 -4.65 -6.69
CA GLU A 111 8.96 -4.67 -5.42
C GLU A 111 9.13 -3.35 -4.68
N CYS A 112 8.07 -2.93 -3.99
CA CYS A 112 8.08 -1.77 -3.11
C CYS A 112 7.45 -2.16 -1.79
N ARG A 113 8.18 -1.96 -0.70
CA ARG A 113 7.70 -2.13 0.67
C ARG A 113 7.18 -0.79 1.20
N LEU A 114 5.89 -0.72 1.49
CA LEU A 114 5.25 0.44 2.09
C LEU A 114 5.05 0.20 3.59
N VAL A 115 5.75 0.97 4.42
CA VAL A 115 5.60 0.96 5.88
C VAL A 115 4.64 2.08 6.26
N SER A 116 3.61 1.73 7.01
CA SER A 116 2.58 2.65 7.48
C SER A 116 2.10 2.29 8.89
N THR A 117 1.13 3.05 9.36
CA THR A 117 0.37 2.81 10.60
C THR A 117 -0.78 1.82 10.43
N ALA A 118 -1.05 1.32 9.20
CA ALA A 118 -2.09 0.34 8.98
C ALA A 118 -1.76 -1.03 9.58
N CYS A 119 -2.79 -1.83 9.87
CA CYS A 119 -2.65 -3.15 10.48
C CYS A 119 -2.02 -4.20 9.55
N ASN A 120 -2.08 -3.98 8.24
CA ASN A 120 -1.42 -4.82 7.25
C ASN A 120 -0.05 -4.27 6.81
N SER A 121 0.55 -3.38 7.62
CA SER A 121 1.91 -2.88 7.43
C SER A 121 2.96 -3.93 7.82
N PRO A 122 4.02 -4.16 7.02
CA PRO A 122 4.28 -3.50 5.74
C PRO A 122 3.44 -4.09 4.59
N LEU A 123 2.93 -3.22 3.72
CA LEU A 123 2.30 -3.62 2.46
C LEU A 123 3.38 -3.79 1.38
N ASN A 124 3.55 -4.99 0.86
CA ASN A 124 4.51 -5.27 -0.22
C ASN A 124 3.78 -5.27 -1.57
N LEU A 125 4.13 -4.33 -2.44
CA LEU A 125 3.61 -4.21 -3.79
C LEU A 125 4.59 -4.85 -4.78
N ARG A 126 4.07 -5.68 -5.69
CA ARG A 126 4.85 -6.30 -6.78
C ARG A 126 4.32 -5.78 -8.11
N ILE A 127 5.09 -4.95 -8.79
CA ILE A 127 4.70 -4.25 -10.01
C ILE A 127 5.39 -4.91 -11.20
N PRO A 128 4.64 -5.38 -12.21
CA PRO A 128 5.24 -5.94 -13.40
C PRO A 128 5.86 -4.82 -14.25
N VAL A 129 7.05 -5.10 -14.78
CA VAL A 129 7.78 -4.25 -15.72
C VAL A 129 7.98 -5.03 -17.00
N ARG A 130 7.43 -4.52 -18.10
CA ARG A 130 7.57 -5.09 -19.43
C ARG A 130 8.56 -4.26 -20.25
N VAL A 131 9.68 -4.87 -20.59
CA VAL A 131 10.72 -4.29 -21.43
C VAL A 131 10.52 -4.79 -22.86
N ARG A 132 10.21 -3.88 -23.78
CA ARG A 132 10.15 -4.19 -25.21
C ARG A 132 11.54 -3.99 -25.81
N ASN A 133 12.01 -5.00 -26.53
CA ASN A 133 13.25 -4.99 -27.29
C ASN A 133 12.97 -4.65 -28.74
#